data_AF-G7VCD6-F1
#
_entry.id   AF-G7VCD6-F1
#
_cell.length_a   1.000
_cell.length_b   1.000
_cell.length_c   1.000
_cell.angle_alpha   90.00
_cell.angle_beta   90.00
_cell.angle_gamma   90.00
#
_symmetry.space_group_name_H-M   'P 1'
#
loop_
_entity.id
_entity.type
_entity.pdbx_description
1 polymer ?
#
loop_
_entity_poly.entity_id
_entity_poly.type
_entity_poly.pdbx_seq_one_letter_code
_entity_poly.pdbx_strand_id
1 'polypeptide(L)'
;MKKLTTTAIATLAVLIAVGVAFALWADVLKIHVEVQTGDVDVEFGDTFTITEYVGFPDGSGGWNFVQEDSDSEAKDVGDCQVQLVEIENEEDTSLGTSAGDNDLDLEITLSNAYPGYRCDVQFEVQNTGSIPVKLYFYDSDNNRITLPATINIGGGAVICELSGTDEAQVHPDDSATYTLSCVVQQSAAEDSTYSTQIYIQARQWNEPP
;
A
#
# COMPACT_ATOMS: atom_id res chain seq x y z
N MET A 1 -34.21 12.36 80.58
CA MET A 1 -34.32 13.26 79.41
C MET A 1 -33.07 14.12 79.21
N LYS A 2 -32.63 14.94 80.18
CA LYS A 2 -31.44 15.81 80.05
C LYS A 2 -30.15 15.10 79.60
N LYS A 3 -29.83 13.92 80.15
CA LYS A 3 -28.61 13.17 79.77
C LYS A 3 -28.65 12.63 78.33
N LEU A 4 -29.82 12.19 77.85
CA LEU A 4 -29.99 11.64 76.49
C LEU A 4 -29.87 12.73 75.42
N THR A 5 -30.44 13.91 75.69
CA THR A 5 -30.28 15.10 74.83
C THR A 5 -28.84 15.59 74.77
N THR A 6 -28.10 15.55 75.88
CA THR A 6 -26.67 15.94 75.90
C THR A 6 -25.81 14.96 75.12
N THR A 7 -26.07 13.65 75.23
CA THR A 7 -25.35 12.65 74.43
C THR A 7 -25.65 12.81 72.94
N ALA A 8 -26.92 12.96 72.55
CA ALA A 8 -27.31 13.14 71.15
C ALA A 8 -26.69 14.39 70.50
N ILE A 9 -26.66 15.53 71.22
CA ILE A 9 -26.05 16.77 70.74
C ILE A 9 -24.52 16.62 70.61
N ALA A 10 -23.87 15.96 71.57
CA ALA A 10 -22.43 15.71 71.51
C ALA A 10 -22.07 14.77 70.34
N THR A 11 -22.85 13.72 70.12
CA THR A 11 -22.65 12.81 68.97
C THR A 11 -22.87 13.54 67.64
N LEU A 12 -23.88 14.40 67.55
CA LEU A 12 -24.15 15.21 66.36
C LEU A 12 -23.03 16.22 66.09
N ALA A 13 -22.49 16.88 67.13
CA ALA A 13 -21.37 17.81 66.98
C ALA A 13 -20.09 17.12 66.50
N VAL A 14 -19.83 15.89 66.97
CA VAL A 14 -18.70 15.06 66.50
C VAL A 14 -18.89 14.63 65.05
N LEU A 15 -20.11 14.22 64.66
CA LEU A 15 -20.46 13.89 63.28
C LEU A 15 -20.26 15.08 62.32
N ILE A 16 -20.68 16.28 62.75
CA ILE A 16 -20.48 17.51 61.98
C ILE A 16 -18.99 17.85 61.89
N ALA A 17 -18.23 17.74 62.98
CA ALA A 17 -16.80 18.01 62.97
C ALA A 17 -16.03 17.03 62.05
N VAL A 18 -16.38 15.75 62.05
CA VAL A 18 -15.77 14.75 61.16
C VAL A 18 -16.16 14.99 59.70
N GLY A 19 -17.41 15.36 59.42
CA GLY A 19 -17.85 15.71 58.07
C GLY A 19 -17.18 16.97 57.50
N VAL A 20 -17.01 18.00 58.34
CA VAL A 20 -16.33 19.26 57.97
C VAL A 20 -14.82 19.04 57.82
N ALA A 21 -14.20 18.20 58.66
CA ALA A 21 -12.80 17.82 58.52
C ALA A 21 -12.54 17.01 57.24
N PHE A 22 -13.44 16.08 56.86
CA PHE A 22 -13.29 15.35 55.59
C PHE A 22 -13.40 16.27 54.36
N ALA A 23 -14.22 17.33 54.44
CA ALA A 23 -14.41 18.29 53.35
C ALA A 23 -13.28 19.34 53.22
N LEU A 24 -12.55 19.65 54.30
CA LEU A 24 -11.47 20.66 54.31
C LEU A 24 -10.07 20.11 53.94
N TRP A 25 -9.91 18.80 53.80
CA TRP A 25 -8.62 18.14 53.53
C TRP A 25 -8.57 17.39 52.18
N ALA A 26 -9.61 17.51 51.35
CA ALA A 26 -9.67 16.84 50.06
C ALA A 26 -9.54 17.86 48.93
N ASP A 27 -8.47 17.73 48.14
CA ASP A 27 -8.29 18.39 46.85
C ASP A 27 -8.15 17.30 45.78
N VAL A 28 -8.77 17.51 44.62
CA VAL A 28 -8.83 16.48 43.55
C VAL A 28 -8.19 17.06 42.29
N LEU A 29 -6.98 16.61 42.00
CA LEU A 29 -6.35 16.82 40.69
C LEU A 29 -6.81 15.74 39.70
N LYS A 30 -7.02 16.14 38.45
CA LYS A 30 -7.29 15.23 37.34
C LYS A 30 -6.11 15.23 36.39
N ILE A 31 -5.71 14.04 35.96
CA ILE A 31 -4.76 13.87 34.86
C ILE A 31 -5.60 13.70 33.60
N HIS A 32 -5.40 14.58 32.63
CA HIS A 32 -5.93 14.41 31.28
C HIS A 32 -4.82 13.86 30.39
N VAL A 33 -5.10 12.75 29.73
CA VAL A 33 -4.21 12.15 28.74
C VAL A 33 -4.98 12.12 27.43
N GLU A 34 -4.39 12.69 26.40
CA GLU A 34 -4.83 12.58 25.02
C GLU A 34 -3.68 11.95 24.22
N VAL A 35 -4.01 10.96 23.39
CA VAL A 35 -3.07 10.30 22.49
C VAL A 35 -3.65 10.40 21.09
N GLN A 36 -2.88 10.97 20.17
CA GLN A 36 -3.19 11.03 18.75
C GLN A 36 -2.22 10.09 18.05
N THR A 37 -2.74 9.07 17.38
CA THR A 37 -1.94 8.14 16.56
C THR A 37 -1.86 8.64 15.13
N GLY A 38 -0.82 8.23 14.41
CA GLY A 38 -0.75 8.42 12.97
C GLY A 38 -1.56 7.41 12.18
N ASP A 39 -1.53 7.56 10.86
CA ASP A 39 -2.26 6.77 9.87
C ASP A 39 -1.32 6.17 8.81
N VAL A 40 -1.69 5.01 8.28
CA VAL A 40 -1.01 4.32 7.18
C VAL A 40 -1.84 4.59 5.93
N ASP A 41 -1.20 5.17 4.93
CA ASP A 41 -1.82 5.50 3.65
C ASP A 41 -0.74 5.51 2.56
N VAL A 42 -1.02 4.91 1.40
CA VAL A 42 -0.10 4.83 0.27
C VAL A 42 -0.86 4.94 -1.04
N GLU A 43 -0.28 5.64 -2.02
CA GLU A 43 -0.86 5.78 -3.35
C GLU A 43 0.19 5.57 -4.44
N PHE A 44 -0.25 5.33 -5.67
CA PHE A 44 0.66 5.40 -6.81
C PHE A 44 0.95 6.85 -7.17
N GLY A 45 2.20 7.15 -7.52
CA GLY A 45 2.54 8.47 -8.03
C GLY A 45 1.91 8.77 -9.40
N ASP A 46 1.62 10.05 -9.67
CA ASP A 46 0.98 10.51 -10.92
C ASP A 46 1.83 10.37 -12.20
N THR A 47 3.11 10.00 -12.07
CA THR A 47 4.05 9.95 -13.19
C THR A 47 4.58 8.54 -13.39
N PHE A 48 4.37 8.03 -14.60
CA PHE A 48 4.88 6.74 -15.06
C PHE A 48 5.87 6.96 -16.20
N THR A 49 6.95 6.18 -16.22
CA THR A 49 7.83 6.12 -17.39
C THR A 49 7.60 4.81 -18.11
N ILE A 50 7.11 4.90 -19.35
CA ILE A 50 6.88 3.76 -20.24
C ILE A 50 8.03 3.71 -21.24
N THR A 51 8.68 2.56 -21.38
CA THR A 51 9.66 2.32 -22.45
C THR A 51 9.35 1.01 -23.15
N GLU A 52 9.17 1.10 -24.46
CA GLU A 52 8.77 -0.03 -25.30
C GLU A 52 9.94 -0.56 -26.11
N TYR A 53 9.95 -1.87 -26.32
CA TYR A 53 11.03 -2.58 -26.99
C TYR A 53 10.49 -3.64 -27.95
N VAL A 54 11.26 -3.86 -29.01
CA VAL A 54 11.05 -4.92 -29.99
C VAL A 54 12.14 -5.97 -29.83
N GLY A 55 11.72 -7.20 -29.56
CA GLY A 55 12.59 -8.36 -29.41
C GLY A 55 12.82 -9.08 -30.73
N PHE A 56 14.07 -9.23 -31.12
CA PHE A 56 14.47 -10.09 -32.22
C PHE A 56 14.90 -11.47 -31.69
N PRO A 57 14.40 -12.59 -32.24
CA PRO A 57 14.81 -13.91 -31.80
C PRO A 57 16.34 -14.09 -31.87
N ASP A 58 16.95 -14.57 -30.79
CA ASP A 58 18.41 -14.73 -30.69
C ASP A 58 18.95 -16.07 -31.23
N GLY A 59 18.06 -16.95 -31.72
CA GLY A 59 18.39 -18.29 -32.20
C GLY A 59 18.60 -19.34 -31.11
N SER A 60 18.56 -18.96 -29.83
CA SER A 60 18.62 -19.83 -28.64
C SER A 60 17.28 -19.91 -27.89
N GLY A 61 16.23 -19.27 -28.43
CA GLY A 61 14.91 -19.20 -27.83
C GLY A 61 14.71 -17.99 -26.92
N GLY A 62 15.67 -17.06 -26.89
CA GLY A 62 15.57 -15.76 -26.22
C GLY A 62 15.34 -14.62 -27.21
N TRP A 63 15.40 -13.40 -26.66
CA TRP A 63 15.13 -12.16 -27.38
C TRP A 63 16.30 -11.18 -27.22
N ASN A 64 16.70 -10.56 -28.33
CA ASN A 64 17.56 -9.38 -28.34
C ASN A 64 16.66 -8.15 -28.49
N PHE A 65 16.48 -7.39 -27.41
CA PHE A 65 15.62 -6.22 -27.42
C PHE A 65 16.35 -4.98 -27.94
N VAL A 66 15.68 -4.24 -28.82
CA VAL A 66 16.02 -2.86 -29.15
C VAL A 66 14.83 -1.97 -28.78
N GLN A 67 15.08 -0.72 -28.42
CA GLN A 67 13.99 0.20 -28.11
C GLN A 67 13.15 0.46 -29.36
N GLU A 68 11.84 0.61 -29.21
CA GLU A 68 10.99 1.01 -30.34
C GLU A 68 11.50 2.31 -30.97
N ASP A 69 11.33 2.45 -32.28
CA ASP A 69 11.80 3.56 -33.12
C ASP A 69 13.32 3.73 -33.24
N SER A 70 14.12 2.94 -32.51
CA SER A 70 15.58 2.97 -32.63
C SER A 70 16.11 2.27 -33.89
N ASP A 71 15.29 1.40 -34.49
CA ASP A 71 15.57 0.68 -35.73
C ASP A 71 14.36 0.76 -36.70
N SER A 72 14.61 0.67 -38.00
CA SER A 72 13.55 0.61 -39.01
C SER A 72 12.64 -0.62 -38.90
N GLU A 73 13.16 -1.72 -38.35
CA GLU A 73 12.45 -2.98 -38.12
C GLU A 73 11.75 -3.02 -36.75
N ALA A 74 11.98 -2.01 -35.89
CA ALA A 74 11.44 -1.90 -34.54
C ALA A 74 10.30 -0.87 -34.47
N LYS A 75 9.21 -1.12 -35.20
CA LYS A 75 8.04 -0.23 -35.22
C LYS A 75 6.73 -1.04 -35.21
N ASP A 76 5.74 -0.57 -34.46
CA ASP A 76 4.33 -1.00 -34.53
C ASP A 76 4.13 -2.51 -34.25
N VAL A 77 4.65 -2.95 -33.11
CA VAL A 77 4.57 -4.36 -32.65
C VAL A 77 3.77 -4.52 -31.34
N GLY A 78 3.15 -3.45 -30.87
CA GLY A 78 2.36 -3.37 -29.65
C GLY A 78 2.17 -1.92 -29.22
N ASP A 79 1.31 -1.71 -28.22
CA ASP A 79 1.11 -0.43 -27.55
C ASP A 79 0.93 -0.69 -26.04
N CYS A 80 1.65 0.08 -25.21
CA CYS A 80 1.62 -0.04 -23.76
C CYS A 80 1.01 1.22 -23.14
N GLN A 81 -0.10 1.03 -22.43
CA GLN A 81 -0.83 2.10 -21.76
C GLN A 81 -0.85 1.86 -20.26
N VAL A 82 -0.74 2.96 -19.50
CA VAL A 82 -0.78 2.95 -18.04
C VAL A 82 -1.77 4.00 -17.59
N GLN A 83 -2.69 3.62 -16.72
CA GLN A 83 -3.64 4.54 -16.10
C GLN A 83 -3.96 4.14 -14.66
N LEU A 84 -4.33 5.12 -13.84
CA LEU A 84 -4.90 4.89 -12.52
C LEU A 84 -6.42 4.78 -12.65
N VAL A 85 -6.98 3.65 -12.26
CA VAL A 85 -8.41 3.36 -12.33
C VAL A 85 -8.82 2.53 -11.12
N GLU A 86 -10.08 2.61 -10.73
CA GLU A 86 -10.64 1.69 -9.74
C GLU A 86 -11.09 0.40 -10.44
N ILE A 87 -10.31 -0.68 -10.33
CA ILE A 87 -10.68 -2.03 -10.78
C ILE A 87 -11.40 -2.76 -9.64
N GLU A 88 -10.79 -2.75 -8.46
CA GLU A 88 -11.34 -3.27 -7.22
C GLU A 88 -11.33 -2.18 -6.15
N ASN A 89 -12.18 -2.33 -5.13
CA ASN A 89 -12.18 -1.42 -4.00
C ASN A 89 -11.64 -2.17 -2.79
N GLU A 90 -10.47 -1.75 -2.33
CA GLU A 90 -9.75 -2.36 -1.22
C GLU A 90 -10.32 -1.94 0.14
N GLU A 91 -11.12 -0.86 0.19
CA GLU A 91 -11.76 -0.37 1.41
C GLU A 91 -13.06 -1.13 1.74
N ASP A 92 -13.07 -1.75 2.93
CA ASP A 92 -14.32 -2.20 3.53
C ASP A 92 -15.11 -0.98 4.05
N THR A 93 -16.05 -0.50 3.23
CA THR A 93 -16.99 0.59 3.55
C THR A 93 -17.79 0.39 4.86
N SER A 94 -17.77 -0.80 5.48
CA SER A 94 -18.41 -1.04 6.78
C SER A 94 -17.60 -0.55 7.98
N LEU A 95 -16.32 -0.21 7.80
CA LEU A 95 -15.41 0.23 8.86
C LEU A 95 -15.26 1.75 8.97
N GLY A 96 -15.81 2.51 8.03
CA GLY A 96 -15.85 3.98 8.08
C GLY A 96 -14.47 4.63 8.11
N THR A 97 -13.45 3.97 7.55
CA THR A 97 -12.18 4.61 7.23
C THR A 97 -12.40 5.55 6.03
N SER A 98 -11.64 6.62 6.01
CA SER A 98 -11.55 7.56 4.91
C SER A 98 -10.09 7.63 4.49
N ALA A 99 -9.41 6.48 4.44
CA ALA A 99 -7.98 6.45 4.08
C ALA A 99 -7.79 7.04 2.68
N GLY A 100 -8.85 7.01 1.86
CA GLY A 100 -9.05 7.90 0.73
C GLY A 100 -9.51 7.07 -0.45
N ASP A 101 -10.24 7.71 -1.36
CA ASP A 101 -10.54 7.15 -2.68
C ASP A 101 -9.32 7.25 -3.63
N ASN A 102 -8.12 7.43 -3.08
CA ASN A 102 -6.85 7.57 -3.78
C ASN A 102 -6.07 6.24 -3.91
N ASP A 103 -6.58 5.16 -3.33
CA ASP A 103 -6.06 3.79 -3.49
C ASP A 103 -6.39 3.19 -4.88
N LEU A 104 -6.26 3.98 -5.96
CA LEU A 104 -6.56 3.52 -7.32
C LEU A 104 -5.59 2.41 -7.76
N ASP A 105 -6.08 1.49 -8.58
CA ASP A 105 -5.25 0.47 -9.21
C ASP A 105 -4.40 1.04 -10.35
N LEU A 106 -3.15 0.58 -10.43
CA LEU A 106 -2.28 0.80 -11.58
C LEU A 106 -2.61 -0.20 -12.69
N GLU A 107 -3.48 0.18 -13.62
CA GLU A 107 -3.82 -0.65 -14.78
C GLU A 107 -2.77 -0.47 -15.88
N ILE A 108 -2.08 -1.57 -16.21
CA ILE A 108 -1.12 -1.65 -17.31
C ILE A 108 -1.71 -2.52 -18.41
N THR A 109 -1.99 -1.92 -19.56
CA THR A 109 -2.59 -2.59 -20.71
C THR A 109 -1.60 -2.67 -21.87
N LEU A 110 -1.28 -3.90 -22.28
CA LEU A 110 -0.53 -4.16 -23.51
C LEU A 110 -1.53 -4.55 -24.61
N SER A 111 -1.64 -3.73 -25.66
CA SER A 111 -2.58 -3.94 -26.75
C SER A 111 -1.86 -4.20 -28.08
N ASN A 112 -2.47 -5.00 -28.96
CA ASN A 112 -1.90 -5.43 -30.25
C ASN A 112 -0.44 -5.94 -30.13
N ALA A 113 -0.09 -6.53 -28.99
CA ALA A 113 1.28 -6.88 -28.66
C ALA A 113 1.66 -8.25 -29.26
N TYR A 114 2.66 -8.25 -30.14
CA TYR A 114 3.17 -9.45 -30.77
C TYR A 114 4.20 -10.17 -29.90
N PRO A 115 4.42 -11.49 -30.08
CA PRO A 115 5.55 -12.16 -29.46
C PRO A 115 6.87 -11.44 -29.69
N GLY A 116 7.60 -11.16 -28.62
CA GLY A 116 8.83 -10.37 -28.64
C GLY A 116 8.61 -8.90 -28.33
N TYR A 117 7.36 -8.42 -28.22
CA TYR A 117 7.09 -7.10 -27.67
C TYR A 117 7.36 -7.07 -26.18
N ARG A 118 8.02 -6.01 -25.73
CA ARG A 118 8.32 -5.76 -24.31
C ARG A 118 7.92 -4.34 -23.93
N CYS A 119 7.22 -4.21 -22.80
CA CYS A 119 6.93 -2.94 -22.16
C CYS A 119 7.55 -2.89 -20.78
N ASP A 120 8.36 -1.85 -20.53
CA ASP A 120 8.89 -1.51 -19.21
C ASP A 120 8.10 -0.34 -18.65
N VAL A 121 7.41 -0.57 -17.54
CA VAL A 121 6.70 0.47 -16.78
C VAL A 121 7.42 0.72 -15.47
N GLN A 122 7.96 1.92 -15.32
CA GLN A 122 8.47 2.42 -14.05
C GLN A 122 7.39 3.26 -13.36
N PHE A 123 7.12 2.96 -12.10
CA PHE A 123 6.11 3.61 -11.27
C PHE A 123 6.63 3.83 -9.85
N GLU A 124 5.99 4.74 -9.13
CA GLU A 124 6.29 5.02 -7.72
C GLU A 124 5.11 4.65 -6.83
N VAL A 125 5.44 4.19 -5.62
CA VAL A 125 4.49 4.06 -4.51
C VAL A 125 4.88 5.10 -3.46
N GLN A 126 3.98 6.04 -3.19
CA GLN A 126 4.18 7.16 -2.27
C GLN A 126 3.53 6.85 -0.93
N ASN A 127 4.15 7.30 0.17
CA ASN A 127 3.53 7.23 1.50
C ASN A 127 2.93 8.60 1.84
N THR A 128 1.61 8.71 1.67
CA THR A 128 0.80 9.89 2.02
C THR A 128 0.36 9.88 3.48
N GLY A 129 0.54 8.76 4.17
CA GLY A 129 0.24 8.62 5.58
C GLY A 129 1.25 9.30 6.50
N SER A 130 0.93 9.34 7.80
CA SER A 130 1.76 10.05 8.78
C SER A 130 2.82 9.19 9.47
N ILE A 131 2.94 7.89 9.15
CA ILE A 131 3.93 6.97 9.74
C ILE A 131 4.72 6.18 8.69
N PRO A 132 5.97 5.77 8.99
CA PRO A 132 6.74 4.93 8.07
C PRO A 132 6.09 3.57 7.81
N VAL A 133 6.18 3.11 6.57
CA VAL A 133 5.64 1.83 6.11
C VAL A 133 6.72 0.97 5.47
N LYS A 134 6.49 -0.34 5.44
CA LYS A 134 7.19 -1.28 4.57
C LYS A 134 6.24 -1.80 3.50
N LEU A 135 6.72 -1.83 2.25
CA LEU A 135 5.96 -2.28 1.10
C LEU A 135 6.20 -3.76 0.81
N TYR A 136 5.11 -4.50 0.62
CA TYR A 136 5.10 -5.94 0.42
C TYR A 136 4.20 -6.32 -0.76
N PHE A 137 4.70 -7.13 -1.68
CA PHE A 137 3.96 -7.52 -2.89
C PHE A 137 3.32 -8.90 -2.73
N TYR A 138 2.12 -9.09 -3.25
CA TYR A 138 1.36 -10.33 -3.18
C TYR A 138 0.71 -10.66 -4.52
N ASP A 139 0.52 -11.94 -4.82
CA ASP A 139 -0.32 -12.38 -5.94
C ASP A 139 -1.80 -12.44 -5.53
N SER A 140 -2.67 -12.76 -6.49
CA SER A 140 -4.13 -12.93 -6.28
C SER A 140 -4.50 -14.09 -5.35
N ASP A 141 -3.58 -15.01 -5.09
CA ASP A 141 -3.75 -16.10 -4.14
C ASP A 141 -3.20 -15.72 -2.74
N ASN A 142 -2.81 -14.46 -2.53
CA ASN A 142 -2.22 -13.91 -1.31
C ASN A 142 -0.87 -14.57 -0.94
N ASN A 143 -0.14 -15.10 -1.91
CA ASN A 143 1.23 -15.55 -1.71
C ASN A 143 2.18 -14.35 -1.80
N ARG A 144 3.15 -14.31 -0.88
CA ARG A 144 4.17 -13.25 -0.87
C ARG A 144 5.07 -13.34 -2.11
N ILE A 145 5.20 -12.23 -2.82
CA ILE A 145 6.17 -11.99 -3.88
C ILE A 145 7.39 -11.29 -3.25
N THR A 146 8.58 -11.90 -3.38
CA THR A 146 9.85 -11.33 -2.93
C THR A 146 10.60 -10.77 -4.14
N LEU A 147 10.97 -9.49 -4.10
CA LEU A 147 11.61 -8.83 -5.24
C LEU A 147 13.14 -9.08 -5.32
N PRO A 148 13.71 -9.15 -6.54
CA PRO A 148 13.02 -9.17 -7.83
C PRO A 148 12.29 -10.50 -8.07
N ALA A 149 11.17 -10.45 -8.78
CA ALA A 149 10.31 -11.62 -9.03
C ALA A 149 9.91 -11.73 -10.50
N THR A 150 9.77 -12.97 -10.96
CA THR A 150 9.21 -13.30 -12.28
C THR A 150 7.78 -13.77 -12.13
N ILE A 151 6.87 -13.15 -12.88
CA ILE A 151 5.42 -13.39 -12.86
C ILE A 151 5.02 -13.96 -14.22
N ASN A 152 4.40 -15.14 -14.21
CA ASN A 152 3.97 -15.83 -15.41
C ASN A 152 2.45 -15.67 -15.58
N ILE A 153 2.03 -14.96 -16.62
CA ILE A 153 0.62 -14.70 -16.90
C ILE A 153 0.16 -15.61 -18.06
N GLY A 154 -1.05 -16.15 -17.96
CA GLY A 154 -1.62 -16.99 -19.04
C GLY A 154 -0.85 -18.29 -19.30
N GLY A 155 -0.21 -18.87 -18.28
CA GLY A 155 0.65 -20.05 -18.44
C GLY A 155 2.00 -19.76 -19.09
N GLY A 156 2.50 -18.52 -18.96
CA GLY A 156 3.75 -18.07 -19.57
C GLY A 156 3.58 -17.48 -20.99
N ALA A 157 2.35 -17.08 -21.35
CA ALA A 157 2.08 -16.30 -22.55
C ALA A 157 2.67 -14.88 -22.42
N VAL A 158 2.66 -14.33 -21.21
CA VAL A 158 3.37 -13.09 -20.86
C VAL A 158 4.23 -13.38 -19.65
N ILE A 159 5.49 -12.95 -19.71
CA ILE A 159 6.43 -13.05 -18.59
C ILE A 159 6.78 -11.64 -18.16
N CYS A 160 6.45 -11.30 -16.92
CA CYS A 160 6.79 -10.00 -16.34
C CYS A 160 7.86 -10.16 -15.25
N GLU A 161 8.84 -9.25 -15.24
CA GLU A 161 9.80 -9.12 -14.15
C GLU A 161 9.47 -7.87 -13.35
N LEU A 162 9.11 -8.07 -12.08
CA LEU A 162 8.91 -7.00 -11.12
C LEU A 162 10.19 -6.79 -10.33
N SER A 163 10.71 -5.57 -10.34
CA SER A 163 11.98 -5.21 -9.70
C SER A 163 11.88 -3.91 -8.90
N GLY A 164 12.77 -3.76 -7.93
CA GLY A 164 12.79 -2.68 -6.94
C GLY A 164 13.37 -3.19 -5.62
N THR A 165 13.26 -2.41 -4.56
CA THR A 165 13.68 -2.85 -3.22
C THR A 165 12.54 -3.65 -2.57
N ASP A 166 12.77 -4.93 -2.27
CA ASP A 166 11.87 -5.74 -1.45
C ASP A 166 11.83 -5.20 -0.01
N GLU A 167 10.65 -5.16 0.59
CA GLU A 167 10.42 -4.58 1.92
C GLU A 167 10.91 -3.13 2.06
N ALA A 168 10.83 -2.36 0.96
CA ALA A 168 11.24 -0.96 0.97
C ALA A 168 10.55 -0.22 2.12
N GLN A 169 11.36 0.43 2.95
CA GLN A 169 10.84 1.32 3.98
C GLN A 169 10.63 2.70 3.36
N VAL A 170 9.43 3.24 3.51
CA VAL A 170 9.03 4.54 2.96
C VAL A 170 8.55 5.42 4.11
N HIS A 171 9.23 6.55 4.34
CA HIS A 171 8.82 7.53 5.34
C HIS A 171 7.65 8.38 4.81
N PRO A 172 6.93 9.10 5.69
CA PRO A 172 5.92 10.07 5.26
C PRO A 172 6.50 11.05 4.23
N ASP A 173 5.73 11.34 3.19
CA ASP A 173 6.07 12.20 2.04
C ASP A 173 7.21 11.69 1.14
N ASP A 174 7.75 10.49 1.38
CA ASP A 174 8.73 9.82 0.51
C ASP A 174 8.04 8.81 -0.43
N SER A 175 8.78 8.36 -1.45
CA SER A 175 8.33 7.31 -2.38
C SER A 175 9.37 6.21 -2.60
N ALA A 176 8.90 5.05 -3.06
CA ALA A 176 9.73 3.96 -3.56
C ALA A 176 9.41 3.67 -5.02
N THR A 177 10.47 3.56 -5.84
CA THR A 177 10.35 3.30 -7.28
C THR A 177 10.46 1.81 -7.59
N TYR A 178 9.58 1.33 -8.47
CA TYR A 178 9.53 -0.04 -8.96
C TYR A 178 9.53 -0.07 -10.49
N THR A 179 9.84 -1.21 -11.08
CA THR A 179 9.76 -1.42 -12.52
C THR A 179 9.16 -2.78 -12.84
N LEU A 180 8.11 -2.80 -13.64
CA LEU A 180 7.50 -4.00 -14.21
C LEU A 180 7.87 -4.09 -15.70
N SER A 181 8.67 -5.10 -16.05
CA SER A 181 9.10 -5.37 -17.43
C SER A 181 8.36 -6.59 -17.95
N CYS A 182 7.36 -6.40 -18.80
CA CYS A 182 6.54 -7.48 -19.37
C CYS A 182 6.94 -7.80 -20.80
N VAL A 183 7.16 -9.08 -21.10
CA VAL A 183 7.48 -9.60 -22.43
C VAL A 183 6.39 -10.55 -22.89
N VAL A 184 5.80 -10.30 -24.06
CA VAL A 184 4.88 -11.22 -24.72
C VAL A 184 5.68 -12.36 -25.37
N GLN A 185 5.33 -13.60 -25.03
CA GLN A 185 6.06 -14.79 -25.46
C GLN A 185 5.47 -15.40 -26.73
N GLN A 186 6.27 -16.25 -27.39
CA GLN A 186 5.83 -17.01 -28.58
C GLN A 186 4.64 -17.94 -28.33
N SER A 187 4.37 -18.29 -27.06
CA SER A 187 3.23 -19.10 -26.64
C SER A 187 1.92 -18.31 -26.51
N ALA A 188 1.95 -16.97 -26.60
CA ALA A 188 0.76 -16.16 -26.55
C ALA A 188 -0.15 -16.47 -27.75
N ALA A 189 -1.43 -16.69 -27.49
CA ALA A 189 -2.43 -16.94 -28.51
C ALA A 189 -2.85 -15.63 -29.18
N GLU A 190 -3.10 -15.67 -30.48
CA GLU A 190 -3.71 -14.56 -31.22
C GLU A 190 -5.11 -14.26 -30.68
N ASP A 191 -5.50 -12.98 -30.67
CA ASP A 191 -6.83 -12.50 -30.21
C ASP A 191 -7.22 -13.01 -28.82
N SER A 192 -6.26 -12.99 -27.88
CA SER A 192 -6.45 -13.45 -26.52
C SER A 192 -6.06 -12.38 -25.51
N THR A 193 -6.76 -12.40 -24.37
CA THR A 193 -6.49 -11.49 -23.25
C THR A 193 -5.99 -12.30 -22.07
N TYR A 194 -4.90 -11.83 -21.47
CA TYR A 194 -4.31 -12.37 -20.27
C TYR A 194 -4.30 -11.29 -19.19
N SER A 195 -4.77 -11.61 -18.00
CA SER A 195 -4.81 -10.67 -16.88
C SER A 195 -4.29 -11.31 -15.60
N THR A 196 -3.76 -10.47 -14.72
CA THR A 196 -3.39 -10.79 -13.34
C THR A 196 -3.50 -9.51 -12.53
N GLN A 197 -3.65 -9.63 -11.21
CA GLN A 197 -3.47 -8.52 -10.28
C GLN A 197 -2.29 -8.82 -9.36
N ILE A 198 -1.60 -7.76 -8.96
CA ILE A 198 -0.51 -7.78 -7.98
C ILE A 198 -0.89 -6.78 -6.90
N TYR A 199 -0.93 -7.24 -5.66
CA TYR A 199 -1.36 -6.44 -4.52
C TYR A 199 -0.14 -5.90 -3.80
N ILE A 200 -0.21 -4.64 -3.37
CA ILE A 200 0.79 -4.01 -2.51
C ILE A 200 0.18 -3.84 -1.13
N GLN A 201 0.82 -4.39 -0.10
CA GLN A 201 0.45 -4.18 1.29
C GLN A 201 1.47 -3.27 1.96
N ALA A 202 1.05 -2.07 2.33
CA ALA A 202 1.80 -1.20 3.23
C ALA A 202 1.57 -1.65 4.67
N ARG A 203 2.66 -1.92 5.42
CA ARG A 203 2.57 -2.26 6.84
C ARG A 203 3.35 -1.26 7.67
N GLN A 204 2.74 -0.79 8.75
CA GLN A 204 3.42 0.08 9.70
C GLN A 204 4.76 -0.50 10.14
N TRP A 205 5.79 0.34 10.17
CA TRP A 205 7.13 -0.05 10.62
C TRP A 205 7.61 0.88 11.73
N ASN A 206 7.90 0.28 12.89
CA ASN A 206 8.54 0.99 13.99
C ASN A 206 10.06 0.74 13.90
N GLU A 207 10.83 1.79 13.65
CA GLU A 207 12.30 1.69 13.74
C GLU A 207 12.73 1.43 15.20
N PRO A 208 13.66 0.50 15.44
CA PRO A 208 14.30 0.40 16.75
C PRO A 208 15.12 1.67 17.04
N PRO A 209 15.15 2.16 18.29
CA PRO A 209 15.89 3.36 18.69
C PRO A 209 17.42 3.17 18.67
#